data_AF-A0A7J9AC23-F1
#
_entry.id   AF-A0A7J9AC23-F1
#
_cell.length_a   1.000
_cell.length_b   1.000
_cell.length_c   1.000
_cell.angle_alpha   90.00
_cell.angle_beta   90.00
_cell.angle_gamma   90.00
#
_symmetry.space_group_name_H-M   'P 1'
#
loop_
_entity.id
_entity.type
_entity.pdbx_description
1 polymer ?
#
loop_
_entity_poly.entity_id
_entity_poly.type
_entity_poly.pdbx_seq_one_letter_code
_entity_poly.pdbx_strand_id
1 'polypeptide(L)'
;MWSKIIKLEQELIVTSDKTIDVGGANVEICNGAGITVQFGKTVICHGFRIHHIILAMGGKIRDGENHLGLRSASDDDKVSIFRATNIW
;
A
#
# COMPACT_ATOMS: atom_id res chain seq x y z
N MET A 1 -22.39 9.53 -4.74
CA MET A 1 -20.94 9.38 -4.54
C MET A 1 -20.69 7.93 -4.13
N TRP A 2 -19.88 7.18 -4.86
CA TRP A 2 -19.60 5.78 -4.53
C TRP A 2 -18.60 5.71 -3.37
N SER A 3 -18.89 4.85 -2.39
CA SER A 3 -18.01 4.57 -1.26
C SER A 3 -17.46 3.15 -1.40
N LYS A 4 -16.15 2.98 -1.26
CA LYS A 4 -15.48 1.68 -1.41
C LYS A 4 -14.57 1.43 -0.22
N ILE A 5 -14.74 0.27 0.41
CA ILE A 5 -13.86 -0.22 1.46
C ILE A 5 -12.95 -1.29 0.85
N ILE A 6 -11.65 -1.16 1.06
CA ILE A 6 -10.63 -2.09 0.62
C ILE A 6 -9.95 -2.65 1.86
N LYS A 7 -10.02 -3.97 2.03
CA LYS A 7 -9.24 -4.69 3.03
C LYS A 7 -8.06 -5.35 2.32
N LEU A 8 -6.85 -4.94 2.68
CA LEU A 8 -5.63 -5.59 2.21
C LEU A 8 -5.34 -6.82 3.09
N GLU A 9 -5.25 -8.01 2.49
CA GLU A 9 -4.91 -9.23 3.21
C GLU A 9 -3.44 -9.27 3.65
N GLN A 10 -2.59 -8.63 2.85
CA GLN A 10 -1.15 -8.44 3.06
C GLN A 10 -0.77 -7.05 2.55
N GLU A 11 0.43 -6.56 2.87
CA GLU A 11 0.87 -5.22 2.43
C GLU A 11 0.72 -5.04 0.92
N LEU A 12 0.23 -3.87 0.53
CA LEU A 12 0.27 -3.45 -0.87
C LEU A 12 1.66 -2.86 -1.16
N ILE A 13 2.47 -3.58 -1.93
CA ILE A 13 3.77 -3.08 -2.38
C ILE A 13 3.58 -2.19 -3.62
N VAL A 14 3.96 -0.92 -3.50
CA VAL A 14 3.87 0.06 -4.59
C VAL A 14 5.25 0.25 -5.21
N THR A 15 5.34 -0.03 -6.50
CA THR A 15 6.56 0.09 -7.30
C THR A 15 6.72 1.50 -7.88
N SER A 16 7.88 1.76 -8.48
CA SER A 16 8.22 3.06 -9.07
C SER A 16 7.24 3.51 -10.17
N ASP A 17 7.19 4.83 -10.36
CA ASP A 17 6.47 5.52 -11.43
C ASP A 17 4.98 5.15 -11.41
N LYS A 18 4.34 5.38 -10.26
CA LYS A 18 2.93 5.09 -10.01
C LYS A 18 2.23 6.25 -9.33
N THR A 19 0.98 6.46 -9.73
CA THR A 19 0.02 7.31 -9.02
C THR A 19 -1.16 6.46 -8.60
N ILE A 20 -1.46 6.44 -7.30
CA ILE A 20 -2.71 5.93 -6.76
C ILE A 20 -3.59 7.14 -6.49
N ASP A 21 -4.63 7.31 -7.32
CA ASP A 21 -5.66 8.33 -7.22
C ASP A 21 -7.02 7.67 -7.30
N VAL A 22 -7.98 8.18 -6.53
CA VAL A 22 -9.36 7.69 -6.48
C VAL A 22 -10.36 8.67 -7.08
N GLY A 23 -9.90 9.79 -7.66
CA GLY A 23 -10.70 10.62 -8.58
C GLY A 23 -12.02 11.12 -8.00
N GLY A 24 -12.05 11.46 -6.70
CA GLY A 24 -13.24 11.94 -6.00
C GLY A 24 -14.19 10.85 -5.47
N ALA A 25 -13.84 9.57 -5.60
CA ALA A 25 -14.53 8.49 -4.90
C ALA A 25 -14.14 8.49 -3.41
N ASN A 26 -15.08 8.06 -2.54
CA ASN A 26 -14.76 7.87 -1.13
C ASN A 26 -14.14 6.47 -0.93
N VAL A 27 -12.81 6.39 -0.90
CA VAL A 27 -12.09 5.12 -0.72
C VAL A 27 -11.44 5.06 0.66
N GLU A 28 -11.68 3.95 1.35
CA GLU A 28 -11.11 3.64 2.65
C GLU A 28 -10.32 2.33 2.57
N ILE A 29 -9.06 2.34 2.98
CA ILE A 29 -8.24 1.16 3.20
C ILE A 29 -8.21 0.90 4.71
N CYS A 30 -8.84 -0.19 5.15
CA CYS A 30 -8.96 -0.48 6.58
C CYS A 30 -9.15 -1.96 6.91
N ASN A 31 -8.97 -2.29 8.19
CA ASN A 31 -9.18 -3.61 8.80
C ASN A 31 -8.30 -4.72 8.20
N GLY A 32 -7.12 -4.33 7.70
CA GLY A 32 -6.13 -5.18 7.03
C GLY A 32 -4.76 -4.50 7.05
N ALA A 33 -3.87 -4.93 6.15
CA ALA A 33 -2.50 -4.40 6.06
C ALA A 33 -2.44 -2.98 5.48
N GLY A 34 -1.28 -2.34 5.65
CA GLY A 34 -0.95 -1.03 5.09
C GLY A 34 -0.38 -1.06 3.67
N ILE A 35 0.12 0.10 3.23
CA ILE A 35 0.83 0.29 1.96
C ILE A 35 2.32 0.42 2.22
N THR A 36 3.14 -0.21 1.39
CA THR A 36 4.60 -0.12 1.50
C THR A 36 5.21 0.31 0.18
N VAL A 37 6.03 1.37 0.22
CA VAL A 37 6.92 1.77 -0.87
C VAL A 37 8.34 1.37 -0.49
N GLN A 38 8.85 0.31 -1.13
CA GLN A 38 10.19 -0.19 -0.89
C GLN A 38 11.03 -0.11 -2.16
N PHE A 39 12.18 0.54 -2.09
CA PHE A 39 13.08 0.79 -3.24
C PHE A 39 12.42 1.56 -4.40
N GLY A 40 11.23 2.14 -4.17
CA GLY A 40 10.44 2.85 -5.17
C GLY A 40 10.95 4.26 -5.44
N LYS A 41 10.66 4.76 -6.64
CA LYS A 41 10.92 6.14 -7.05
C LYS A 41 9.69 6.74 -7.70
N THR A 42 9.40 8.01 -7.43
CA THR A 42 8.32 8.75 -8.11
C THR A 42 6.96 8.06 -7.90
N VAL A 43 6.50 8.05 -6.65
CA VAL A 43 5.20 7.52 -6.27
C VAL A 43 4.34 8.63 -5.71
N ILE A 44 3.09 8.70 -6.15
CA ILE A 44 2.08 9.62 -5.62
C ILE A 44 0.93 8.79 -5.08
N CYS A 45 0.52 9.01 -3.83
CA CYS A 45 -0.62 8.35 -3.21
C CYS A 45 -1.57 9.40 -2.63
N HIS A 46 -2.72 9.64 -3.28
CA HIS A 46 -3.64 10.68 -2.82
C HIS A 46 -5.12 10.33 -3.02
N GLY A 47 -5.98 11.06 -2.29
CA GLY A 47 -7.44 11.01 -2.46
C GLY A 47 -8.17 9.95 -1.64
N PHE A 48 -7.47 9.07 -0.91
CA PHE A 48 -8.07 8.00 -0.11
C PHE A 48 -7.70 8.08 1.38
N ARG A 49 -8.44 7.36 2.22
CA ARG A 49 -8.24 7.30 3.68
C ARG A 49 -7.67 5.95 4.10
N ILE A 50 -6.69 5.96 5.00
CA ILE A 50 -6.11 4.74 5.60
C ILE A 50 -6.29 4.79 7.12
N HIS A 51 -6.90 3.76 7.70
CA HIS A 51 -7.15 3.67 9.14
C HIS A 51 -7.43 2.23 9.59
N HIS A 52 -7.38 1.98 10.91
CA HIS A 52 -7.56 0.64 11.50
C HIS A 52 -6.71 -0.43 10.80
N ILE A 53 -5.41 -0.13 10.62
CA ILE A 53 -4.46 -1.10 10.09
C ILE A 53 -4.11 -2.11 11.18
N ILE A 54 -3.98 -3.36 10.75
CA ILE A 54 -3.71 -4.51 11.61
C ILE A 54 -2.49 -5.23 11.01
N LEU A 55 -1.61 -5.74 11.89
CA LEU A 55 -0.49 -6.59 11.51
C LEU A 55 -0.94 -7.72 10.56
N ALA A 56 -0.23 -7.87 9.46
CA ALA A 56 -0.34 -9.00 8.56
C ALA A 56 0.88 -9.91 8.72
N MET A 57 0.69 -11.23 8.59
CA MET A 57 1.76 -12.22 8.83
C MET A 57 2.88 -12.21 7.77
N GLY A 58 2.71 -11.47 6.67
CA GLY A 58 3.62 -11.50 5.53
C GLY A 58 3.43 -12.75 4.67
N GLY A 59 4.51 -13.19 4.01
CA GLY A 59 4.51 -14.33 3.10
C GLY A 59 5.00 -13.95 1.70
N LYS A 60 4.60 -14.74 0.69
CA LYS A 60 4.92 -14.42 -0.71
C LYS A 60 3.95 -13.36 -1.23
N ILE A 61 4.45 -12.14 -1.41
CA ILE A 61 3.67 -10.98 -1.86
C ILE A 61 4.20 -10.53 -3.23
N ARG A 62 3.28 -10.13 -4.12
CA ARG A 62 3.63 -9.58 -5.43
C ARG A 62 4.12 -8.15 -5.25
N ASP A 63 5.37 -7.92 -5.61
CA ASP A 63 6.10 -6.64 -5.56
C ASP A 63 6.61 -6.21 -6.95
N GLY A 64 6.20 -6.93 -7.99
CA GLY A 64 6.45 -6.59 -9.39
C GLY A 64 5.54 -7.39 -10.32
N GLU A 65 5.47 -6.99 -11.59
CA GLU A 65 4.60 -7.65 -12.59
C GLU A 65 4.93 -9.16 -12.71
N ASN A 66 6.21 -9.51 -12.65
CA ASN A 66 6.70 -10.87 -12.79
C ASN A 66 7.49 -11.37 -11.55
N HIS A 67 7.29 -10.75 -10.38
CA HIS A 67 8.06 -11.06 -9.17
C HIS A 67 7.16 -11.25 -7.94
N LEU A 68 7.54 -12.21 -7.09
CA LEU A 68 6.97 -12.49 -5.78
C LEU A 68 8.11 -12.45 -4.75
N GLY A 69 8.13 -11.43 -3.90
CA GLY A 69 9.07 -11.32 -2.79
C GLY A 69 8.57 -12.04 -1.54
N LEU A 70 9.50 -12.62 -0.76
CA LEU A 70 9.21 -13.08 0.59
C LEU A 70 9.26 -11.89 1.55
N ARG A 71 8.17 -11.66 2.28
CA ARG A 71 8.01 -10.56 3.24
C ARG A 71 7.78 -11.11 4.64
N SER A 72 8.39 -10.44 5.63
CA SER A 72 8.11 -10.68 7.05
C SER A 72 6.71 -10.19 7.41
N ALA A 73 6.30 -10.40 8.66
CA ALA A 73 5.13 -9.73 9.18
C ALA A 73 5.24 -8.21 8.99
N SER A 74 4.12 -7.58 8.64
CA SER A 74 4.01 -6.13 8.51
C SER A 74 3.87 -5.49 9.88
N ASP A 75 4.35 -4.27 10.03
CA ASP A 75 4.06 -3.46 11.21
C ASP A 75 2.61 -2.93 11.17
N ASP A 76 2.20 -2.15 12.18
CA ASP A 76 0.89 -1.48 12.24
C ASP A 76 0.87 -0.11 11.51
N ASP A 77 1.88 0.13 10.68
CA ASP A 77 2.02 1.33 9.87
C ASP A 77 0.95 1.40 8.76
N LYS A 78 0.38 2.59 8.61
CA LYS A 78 -0.52 2.88 7.47
C LYS A 78 0.22 2.92 6.15
N VAL A 79 1.40 3.55 6.18
CA VAL A 79 2.29 3.72 5.03
C VAL A 79 3.72 3.54 5.53
N SER A 80 4.42 2.55 5.01
CA SER A 80 5.85 2.36 5.27
C SER A 80 6.67 2.76 4.04
N ILE A 81 7.71 3.57 4.25
CA ILE A 81 8.60 4.05 3.19
C ILE A 81 10.02 3.59 3.51
N PHE A 82 10.58 2.72 2.67
CA PHE A 82 11.91 2.16 2.90
C PHE A 82 12.80 2.30 1.66
N ARG A 83 13.92 3.02 1.82
CA ARG A 83 14.91 3.27 0.76
C ARG A 83 14.26 3.76 -0.55
N ALA A 84 13.26 4.62 -0.44
CA ALA A 84 12.52 5.21 -1.55
C ALA A 84 12.83 6.71 -1.68
N THR A 85 12.61 7.27 -2.86
CA THR A 85 12.85 8.70 -3.14
C THR A 85 11.74 9.30 -3.99
N ASN A 86 11.48 10.60 -3.84
CA ASN A 86 10.45 11.31 -4.62
C ASN A 86 9.05 10.69 -4.40
N ILE A 87 8.59 10.73 -3.14
CA ILE A 87 7.30 10.18 -2.72
C ILE A 87 6.43 11.35 -2.27
N TRP A 88 5.19 11.39 -2.78
CA TRP A 88 4.19 12.40 -2.42
C TRP A 88 2.92 11.75 -1.87
#